data_AF-A0A8C2VI98-F1
#
_entry.id   AF-A0A8C2VI98-F1
#
_cell.length_a   1.000
_cell.length_b   1.000
_cell.length_c   1.000
_cell.angle_alpha   90.00
_cell.angle_beta   90.00
_cell.angle_gamma   90.00
#
_symmetry.space_group_name_H-M   'P 1'
#
loop_
_entity.id
_entity.type
_entity.pdbx_description
1 polymer ?
#
loop_
_entity_poly.entity_id
_entity_poly.type
_entity_poly.pdbx_seq_one_letter_code
_entity_poly.pdbx_strand_id
1 'polypeptide(L)' 'PTSSEHIMKTGALLLQGMIAAVDTDSPREVFFRVAAEMFADGNFNWGRVVALFYFASKLVLK' A
#
# COMPACT_ATOMS: atom_id res chain seq x y z
N PRO A 1 -1.29 -33.37 18.93
CA PRO A 1 -2.17 -32.51 18.12
C PRO A 1 -3.24 -33.34 17.40
N THR A 2 -4.51 -32.98 17.55
CA THR A 2 -5.63 -33.67 16.86
C THR A 2 -5.70 -33.24 15.40
N SER A 3 -6.30 -34.06 14.52
CA SER A 3 -6.42 -33.77 13.09
C SER A 3 -7.07 -32.40 12.81
N SER A 4 -8.03 -32.00 13.65
CA SER A 4 -8.71 -30.70 13.62
C SER A 4 -7.77 -29.52 13.87
N GLU A 5 -6.79 -29.67 14.76
CA GLU A 5 -5.80 -28.63 15.07
C GLU A 5 -4.84 -28.41 13.89
N HIS A 6 -4.52 -29.48 13.17
CA HIS A 6 -3.68 -29.44 11.98
C HIS A 6 -4.41 -28.76 10.81
N ILE A 7 -5.68 -29.11 10.58
CA ILE A 7 -6.54 -28.48 9.56
C ILE A 7 -6.68 -26.99 9.81
N MET A 8 -6.91 -26.58 11.07
CA MET A 8 -7.02 -25.17 11.44
C MET A 8 -5.72 -24.39 11.21
N LYS A 9 -4.56 -24.98 11.55
CA LYS A 9 -3.24 -24.36 11.30
C LYS A 9 -2.95 -24.21 9.81
N THR A 10 -3.26 -25.23 9.00
CA THR A 10 -3.12 -25.16 7.54
C THR A 10 -4.03 -24.10 6.94
N GLY A 11 -5.30 -24.01 7.37
CA GLY A 11 -6.22 -22.97 6.93
C GLY A 11 -5.72 -21.55 7.26
N ALA A 12 -5.20 -21.33 8.48
CA ALA A 12 -4.66 -20.04 8.89
C ALA A 12 -3.45 -19.60 8.06
N LEU A 13 -2.54 -20.52 7.72
CA LEU A 13 -1.37 -20.23 6.89
C LEU A 13 -1.75 -19.87 5.44
N LEU A 14 -2.72 -20.59 4.86
CA LEU A 14 -3.22 -20.29 3.52
C LEU A 14 -3.87 -18.90 3.48
N LEU A 15 -4.68 -18.56 4.49
CA LEU A 15 -5.29 -17.24 4.60
C LEU A 15 -4.24 -16.14 4.74
N GLN A 16 -3.21 -16.33 5.56
CA GLN A 16 -2.10 -15.38 5.65
C GLN A 16 -1.36 -15.21 4.32
N GLY A 17 -1.11 -16.30 3.59
CA GLY A 17 -0.50 -16.25 2.27
C GLY A 17 -1.36 -15.50 1.25
N MET A 18 -2.67 -15.69 1.27
CA MET A 18 -3.61 -14.96 0.42
C MET A 18 -3.66 -13.47 0.77
N ILE A 19 -3.63 -13.11 2.06
CA ILE A 19 -3.58 -11.71 2.51
C ILE A 19 -2.25 -11.05 2.10
N ALA A 20 -1.13 -11.76 2.21
CA ALA A 20 0.17 -11.26 1.78
C ALA A 20 0.32 -11.18 0.24
N ALA A 21 -0.48 -11.95 -0.49
CA ALA A 21 -0.55 -11.93 -1.95
C ALA A 21 -1.52 -10.87 -2.50
N VAL A 22 -2.37 -10.27 -1.65
CA VAL A 22 -3.04 -9.02 -2.02
C VAL A 22 -1.94 -7.96 -2.11
N ASP A 23 -1.61 -7.55 -3.33
CA ASP A 23 -0.74 -6.40 -3.57
C ASP A 23 -1.33 -5.18 -2.85
N THR A 24 -0.82 -4.91 -1.66
CA THR A 24 -0.88 -3.57 -1.11
C THR A 24 0.05 -2.76 -1.98
N ASP A 25 -0.52 -1.96 -2.91
CA ASP A 25 0.23 -1.06 -3.79
C ASP A 25 1.47 -0.55 -3.05
N SER A 26 2.65 -0.79 -3.62
CA SER A 26 3.88 -0.38 -2.92
C SER A 26 3.81 1.12 -2.62
N PRO A 27 4.35 1.62 -1.49
CA PRO A 27 4.38 3.06 -1.21
C PRO A 27 4.93 3.90 -2.38
N ARG A 28 5.80 3.28 -3.18
CA ARG A 28 6.28 3.84 -4.45
C ARG A 28 5.16 4.05 -5.47
N GLU A 29 4.36 3.03 -5.77
CA GLU A 29 3.26 3.12 -6.75
C GLU A 29 2.18 4.10 -6.31
N VAL A 30 1.80 4.06 -5.02
CA VAL A 30 0.83 5.02 -4.47
C VAL A 30 1.35 6.45 -4.59
N PHE A 31 2.63 6.69 -4.30
CA PHE A 31 3.25 8.01 -4.46
C PHE A 31 3.19 8.50 -5.91
N PHE A 32 3.58 7.65 -6.87
CA PHE A 32 3.57 8.03 -8.29
C PHE A 32 2.16 8.25 -8.84
N ARG A 33 1.17 7.44 -8.41
CA ARG A 33 -0.24 7.64 -8.80
C ARG A 33 -0.75 9.00 -8.32
N VAL A 34 -0.52 9.34 -7.05
CA VAL A 34 -0.95 10.62 -6.48
C VAL A 34 -0.24 11.79 -7.16
N ALA A 35 1.05 11.67 -7.46
CA ALA A 35 1.79 12.69 -8.21
C ALA A 35 1.19 12.89 -9.62
N ALA A 36 0.89 11.80 -10.34
CA ALA A 36 0.32 11.87 -11.67
C ALA A 36 -1.05 12.57 -11.68
N GLU A 37 -1.93 12.24 -10.73
CA GLU A 37 -3.24 12.90 -10.60
C GLU A 37 -3.11 14.37 -10.18
N MET A 38 -2.22 14.68 -9.23
CA MET A 38 -2.04 16.04 -8.69
C MET A 38 -1.55 17.07 -9.73
N PHE A 39 -0.84 16.60 -10.75
CA PHE A 39 -0.31 17.43 -11.84
C PHE A 39 -0.99 17.16 -13.20
N ALA A 40 -2.07 16.37 -13.24
CA ALA A 40 -2.77 16.02 -14.48
C ALA A 40 -3.40 17.23 -15.18
N ASP A 41 -3.73 18.28 -14.43
CA ASP A 41 -4.27 19.54 -14.95
C ASP A 41 -3.20 20.48 -15.56
N GLY A 42 -1.92 20.06 -15.53
CA GLY A 42 -0.79 20.83 -16.07
C GLY A 42 -0.39 22.05 -15.23
N ASN A 43 -1.04 22.30 -14.09
CA ASN A 43 -0.77 23.47 -13.28
C ASN A 43 0.35 23.20 -12.25
N PHE A 44 1.58 23.52 -12.63
CA PHE A 44 2.72 23.38 -11.75
C PHE A 44 2.83 24.55 -10.75
N ASN A 45 2.85 24.23 -9.45
CA ASN A 45 3.11 25.20 -8.41
C ASN A 45 3.83 24.57 -7.22
N TRP A 46 4.64 25.38 -6.52
CA TRP A 46 5.44 24.92 -5.38
C TRP A 46 4.61 24.45 -4.19
N GLY A 47 3.38 24.97 -4.02
CA GLY A 47 2.46 24.51 -2.98
C GLY A 47 2.09 23.03 -3.14
N ARG A 48 1.80 22.59 -4.37
CA ARG A 48 1.53 21.19 -4.69
C ARG A 48 2.74 20.29 -4.50
N VAL A 49 3.94 20.78 -4.88
CA VAL A 49 5.20 20.05 -4.64
C VAL A 49 5.40 19.79 -3.14
N VAL A 50 5.25 20.82 -2.30
CA VAL A 50 5.38 20.67 -0.84
C VAL A 50 4.36 19.69 -0.27
N ALA A 51 3.09 19.78 -0.71
CA ALA A 51 2.04 18.86 -0.29
C ALA A 51 2.30 17.41 -0.70
N LEU A 52 2.88 17.17 -1.89
CA LEU A 52 3.28 15.84 -2.35
C LEU A 52 4.38 15.22 -1.48
N PHE A 53 5.38 16.00 -1.05
CA PHE A 53 6.42 15.51 -0.14
C PHE A 53 5.91 15.31 1.29
N TYR A 54 4.97 16.12 1.74
CA TYR A 54 4.26 15.88 3.01
C TYR A 54 3.49 14.55 2.96
N PHE A 55 2.79 14.28 1.86
CA PHE A 55 2.12 13.01 1.63
C PHE A 55 3.11 11.83 1.63
N ALA A 56 4.24 11.93 0.93
CA ALA A 56 5.28 10.90 0.93
C ALA A 56 5.78 10.58 2.35
N SER A 57 5.99 11.62 3.16
CA SER A 57 6.41 11.47 4.57
C SER A 57 5.38 10.68 5.39
N LYS A 58 4.08 10.89 5.13
CA LYS A 58 3.00 10.14 5.79
C LYS A 58 2.85 8.72 5.25
N LEU A 59 3.12 8.52 3.97
CA LEU A 59 3.00 7.23 3.29
C LEU A 59 4.08 6.23 3.73
N VAL A 60 5.29 6.71 4.05
CA VAL A 60 6.40 5.89 4.56
C VAL A 60 6.23 5.54 6.05
N LEU A 61 5.47 6.34 6.80
CA LEU A 61 5.19 6.12 8.22
C LEU A 61 4.00 5.18 8.48
N LYS A 62 3.42 4.59 7.43
CA LYS A 62 2.27 3.68 7.48
C LYS A 62 2.72 2.26 7.16
#